data_AF-A0A103XHE8-F1
#
_entry.id   AF-A0A103XHE8-F1
#
_cell.length_a   1.000
_cell.length_b   1.000
_cell.length_c   1.000
_cell.angle_alpha   90.00
_cell.angle_beta   90.00
_cell.angle_gamma   90.00
#
_symmetry.space_group_name_H-M   'P 1'
#
loop_
_entity.id
_entity.type
_entity.pdbx_description
1 polymer ?
#
loop_
_entity_poly.entity_id
_entity_poly.type
_entity_poly.pdbx_seq_one_letter_code
_entity_poly.pdbx_strand_id
1 'polypeptide(L)'
;MTTVRKRSVSNLDTPKNPTASLLRSADPSTRVRDTDYSHTITMSAAVRRTGGLFEGLYKVLMRRNSVYVTFVIAGAFVGERAVDYGVHKLWENNNIGKRYEDISVLGQRPTE
;
A
#
# COMPACT_ATOMS: atom_id res chain seq x y z
N MET A 1 -1.65 -64.28 -24.85
CA MET A 1 -0.38 -64.89 -25.32
C MET A 1 -0.37 -64.84 -26.84
N THR A 2 0.11 -63.73 -27.42
CA THR A 2 1.39 -63.60 -28.17
C THR A 2 1.31 -64.29 -29.54
N THR A 3 1.41 -63.59 -30.68
CA THR A 3 2.71 -63.13 -31.19
C THR A 3 2.60 -62.03 -32.26
N VAL A 4 3.44 -61.01 -32.07
CA VAL A 4 3.72 -59.86 -32.94
C VAL A 4 4.66 -60.29 -34.07
N ARG A 5 4.34 -59.95 -35.32
CA ARG A 5 5.24 -60.12 -36.47
C ARG A 5 5.89 -58.78 -36.83
N LYS A 6 7.15 -58.60 -36.39
CA LYS A 6 8.04 -57.53 -36.89
C LYS A 6 8.34 -57.76 -38.37
N ARG A 7 8.19 -56.73 -39.21
CA ARG A 7 8.94 -56.62 -40.47
C ARG A 7 10.03 -55.58 -40.28
N SER A 8 11.26 -56.09 -40.21
CA SER A 8 12.49 -55.33 -40.39
C SER A 8 12.54 -54.83 -41.83
N VAL A 9 12.66 -53.52 -42.02
CA VAL A 9 13.07 -52.95 -43.31
C VAL A 9 14.47 -52.40 -43.08
N SER A 10 15.43 -53.17 -43.55
CA SER A 10 16.86 -52.87 -43.52
C SER A 10 17.20 -51.79 -44.55
N ASN A 11 18.08 -50.87 -44.12
CA ASN A 11 19.01 -50.09 -44.94
C ASN A 11 18.40 -49.25 -46.07
N LEU A 12 18.30 -47.94 -45.82
CA LEU A 12 18.41 -46.96 -46.90
C LEU A 12 19.60 -46.06 -46.60
N ASP A 13 20.63 -46.23 -47.42
CA ASP A 13 21.88 -45.51 -47.36
C ASP A 13 21.67 -43.98 -47.43
N THR A 14 22.29 -43.33 -46.47
CA THR A 14 22.46 -41.89 -46.35
C THR A 14 22.98 -41.26 -47.65
N PRO A 15 22.28 -40.28 -48.26
CA PRO A 15 22.97 -39.36 -49.16
C PRO A 15 23.85 -38.42 -48.32
N LYS A 16 25.18 -38.61 -48.41
CA LYS A 16 26.19 -37.65 -47.93
C LYS A 16 26.08 -36.36 -48.74
N ASN A 17 25.19 -35.46 -48.32
CA ASN A 17 25.18 -34.09 -48.81
C ASN A 17 26.25 -33.28 -48.02
N PRO A 18 27.38 -32.86 -48.62
CA PRO A 18 28.40 -32.09 -47.92
C PRO A 18 27.89 -30.70 -47.48
N THR A 19 26.76 -30.25 -48.01
CA THR A 19 26.10 -29.01 -47.60
C THR A 19 25.31 -29.16 -46.29
N ALA A 20 24.95 -30.40 -45.90
CA ALA A 20 24.18 -30.66 -44.67
C ALA A 20 25.04 -30.65 -43.39
N SER A 21 26.37 -30.81 -43.50
CA SER A 21 27.28 -30.71 -42.35
C SER A 21 27.59 -29.27 -41.94
N LEU A 22 27.42 -28.29 -42.83
CA LEU A 22 27.62 -26.87 -42.52
C LEU A 22 26.40 -26.20 -41.87
N LEU A 23 25.24 -26.87 -41.87
CA LEU A 23 24.06 -26.52 -41.08
C LEU A 23 23.92 -27.40 -39.82
N ARG A 24 25.03 -27.98 -39.37
CA ARG A 24 25.15 -28.76 -38.12
C ARG A 24 26.23 -28.18 -37.21
N SER A 25 26.26 -26.87 -37.05
CA SER A 25 27.19 -26.18 -36.14
C SER A 25 26.59 -25.00 -35.35
N ALA A 26 25.27 -24.81 -35.41
CA ALA A 26 24.56 -23.93 -34.47
C ALA A 26 23.75 -24.81 -33.51
N ASP A 27 24.46 -25.51 -32.63
CA ASP A 27 23.85 -26.20 -31.49
C ASP A 27 23.24 -25.15 -30.54
N PRO A 28 21.90 -25.09 -30.38
CA PRO A 28 21.28 -24.16 -29.45
C PRO A 28 21.48 -24.57 -27.98
N SER A 29 22.05 -25.75 -27.69
CA SER A 29 22.27 -26.23 -26.32
C SER A 29 23.44 -25.54 -25.61
N THR A 30 24.27 -24.77 -26.33
CA THR A 30 25.32 -23.92 -25.74
C THR A 30 24.92 -22.45 -25.62
N ARG A 31 23.68 -22.07 -26.00
CA ARG A 31 23.08 -20.78 -25.63
C ARG A 31 22.49 -20.86 -24.21
N VAL A 32 23.34 -21.24 -23.27
CA VAL A 32 23.04 -21.15 -21.85
C VAL A 32 23.00 -19.67 -21.47
N ARG A 33 21.98 -19.34 -20.70
CA ARG A 33 21.50 -17.99 -20.37
C ARG A 33 22.50 -17.25 -19.47
N ASP A 34 23.38 -16.45 -20.07
CA ASP A 34 24.28 -15.55 -19.33
C ASP A 34 23.72 -14.14 -19.12
N THR A 35 22.40 -13.95 -19.25
CA THR A 35 21.75 -12.65 -19.10
C THR A 35 20.66 -12.69 -18.04
N ASP A 36 20.93 -13.15 -16.81
CA ASP A 36 19.87 -13.10 -15.79
C ASP A 36 20.24 -12.92 -14.31
N TYR A 37 21.51 -12.76 -13.91
CA TYR A 37 21.83 -12.65 -12.46
C TYR A 37 22.95 -11.69 -12.04
N SER A 38 23.34 -10.73 -12.89
CA SER A 38 24.26 -9.63 -12.49
C SER A 38 23.59 -8.26 -12.45
N HIS A 39 22.25 -8.21 -12.53
CA HIS A 39 21.46 -6.97 -12.46
C HIS A 39 20.47 -6.91 -11.27
N THR A 40 20.49 -7.91 -10.39
CA THR A 40 19.50 -8.03 -9.29
C THR A 40 20.06 -7.85 -7.89
N ILE A 41 21.39 -7.83 -7.69
CA ILE A 41 21.99 -7.63 -6.34
C ILE A 41 22.32 -6.15 -6.05
N THR A 42 22.23 -5.28 -7.06
CA THR A 42 22.28 -3.81 -6.89
C THR A 42 21.04 -3.13 -7.45
N MET A 43 19.91 -3.85 -7.57
CA MET A 43 18.63 -3.16 -7.41
C MET A 43 18.67 -2.61 -6.00
N SER A 44 18.88 -1.29 -5.94
CA SER A 44 18.30 -0.39 -4.97
C SER A 44 18.01 -1.12 -3.68
N ALA A 45 18.83 -0.91 -2.64
CA ALA A 45 18.30 -0.89 -1.30
C ALA A 45 17.11 0.06 -1.39
N ALA A 46 15.96 -0.51 -1.73
CA ALA A 46 14.76 0.20 -2.05
C ALA A 46 14.52 0.84 -0.72
N VAL A 47 14.78 2.15 -0.67
CA VAL A 47 14.42 3.00 0.43
C VAL A 47 12.98 2.61 0.62
N ARG A 48 12.73 1.75 1.61
CA ARG A 48 11.39 1.37 2.01
C ARG A 48 10.90 2.73 2.43
N ARG A 49 10.17 3.39 1.54
CA ARG A 49 9.40 4.57 1.87
C ARG A 49 8.38 3.98 2.82
N THR A 50 8.78 3.86 4.08
CA THR A 50 7.90 3.61 5.20
C THR A 50 6.85 4.67 5.00
N GLY A 51 5.71 4.24 4.46
CA GLY A 51 4.60 5.15 4.19
C GLY A 51 4.45 6.04 5.41
N GLY A 52 4.41 7.35 5.20
CA GLY A 52 4.55 8.31 6.29
C GLY A 52 3.58 8.02 7.44
N LEU A 53 3.74 8.67 8.59
CA LEU A 53 2.85 8.49 9.75
C LEU A 53 1.36 8.49 9.37
N PHE A 54 0.97 9.34 8.42
CA PHE A 54 -0.38 9.41 7.85
C PHE A 54 -0.80 8.17 7.07
N GLU A 55 0.11 7.50 6.36
CA GLU A 55 -0.18 6.25 5.66
C GLU A 55 -0.34 5.08 6.64
N GLY A 56 0.42 5.08 7.74
CA GLY A 56 0.21 4.16 8.85
C GLY A 56 -1.16 4.38 9.51
N LEU A 57 -1.50 5.63 9.80
CA LEU A 57 -2.78 6.01 10.40
C LEU A 57 -3.95 5.65 9.48
N TYR A 58 -3.83 5.90 8.18
CA TYR A 58 -4.82 5.55 7.18
C TYR A 58 -5.06 4.03 7.14
N LYS A 59 -3.99 3.23 7.10
CA LYS A 59 -4.10 1.76 7.09
C LYS A 59 -4.75 1.20 8.35
N VAL A 60 -4.66 1.91 9.48
CA VAL A 60 -5.28 1.49 10.75
C VAL A 60 -6.75 1.92 10.82
N LEU A 61 -7.03 3.19 10.56
CA LEU A 61 -8.35 3.78 10.78
C LEU A 61 -9.29 3.63 9.58
N MET A 62 -8.77 3.73 8.36
CA MET A 62 -9.58 3.80 7.14
C MET A 62 -9.73 2.45 6.42
N ARG A 63 -8.85 1.48 6.70
CA ARG A 63 -8.80 0.21 5.94
C ARG A 63 -10.05 -0.67 6.12
N ARG A 64 -10.74 -0.58 7.25
CA ARG A 64 -11.94 -1.37 7.55
C ARG A 64 -13.12 -0.44 7.80
N ASN A 65 -14.21 -0.63 7.05
CA ASN A 65 -15.42 0.19 7.17
C ASN A 65 -15.94 0.29 8.60
N SER A 66 -15.95 -0.82 9.36
CA SER A 66 -16.37 -0.81 10.75
C SER A 66 -15.48 0.08 11.63
N VAL A 67 -14.15 -0.05 11.49
CA VAL A 67 -13.18 0.77 12.24
C VAL A 67 -13.34 2.24 11.88
N TYR A 68 -13.43 2.56 10.59
CA TYR A 68 -13.63 3.92 10.11
C TYR A 68 -14.88 4.56 10.71
N VAL A 69 -16.03 3.90 10.60
CA VAL A 69 -17.31 4.45 11.08
C VAL A 69 -17.29 4.63 12.60
N THR A 70 -16.75 3.67 13.34
CA THR A 70 -16.61 3.82 14.81
C THR A 70 -15.68 4.97 15.19
N PHE A 71 -14.58 5.15 14.45
CA PHE A 71 -13.65 6.25 14.67
C PHE A 71 -14.29 7.60 14.36
N VAL A 72 -15.07 7.70 13.29
CA VAL A 72 -15.82 8.93 12.95
C VAL A 72 -16.83 9.27 14.03
N ILE A 73 -17.62 8.29 14.49
CA ILE A 73 -18.62 8.51 15.54
C ILE A 73 -17.93 8.90 16.86
N ALA A 74 -16.94 8.14 17.30
CA ALA A 74 -16.20 8.43 18.52
C ALA A 74 -15.48 9.79 18.46
N GLY A 75 -14.87 10.10 17.31
CA GLY A 75 -14.21 11.38 17.05
C GLY A 75 -15.19 12.55 17.07
N ALA A 76 -16.41 12.37 16.56
CA ALA A 76 -17.46 13.38 16.62
C ALA A 76 -17.90 13.68 18.06
N PHE A 77 -18.13 12.64 18.87
CA PHE A 77 -18.51 12.82 20.29
C PHE A 77 -17.44 13.54 21.11
N VAL A 78 -16.17 13.20 20.90
CA VAL A 78 -15.06 13.86 21.59
C VAL A 78 -14.85 15.28 21.02
N GLY A 79 -14.95 15.43 19.71
CA GLY A 79 -14.74 16.68 19.00
C GLY A 79 -15.76 17.75 19.39
N GLU A 80 -17.04 17.39 19.51
CA GLU A 80 -18.11 18.29 19.95
C GLU A 80 -17.76 18.96 21.29
N ARG A 81 -17.43 18.15 22.30
CA ARG A 81 -17.04 18.66 23.63
C ARG A 81 -15.79 19.53 23.56
N ALA A 82 -14.75 19.07 22.85
CA ALA A 82 -13.51 19.82 22.74
C ALA A 82 -13.71 21.20 22.09
N VAL A 83 -14.54 21.27 21.04
CA VAL A 83 -14.89 22.52 20.35
C VAL A 83 -15.72 23.42 21.25
N ASP A 84 -16.77 22.90 21.90
CA ASP A 84 -17.61 23.68 22.82
C ASP A 84 -16.79 24.30 23.95
N TYR A 85 -15.95 23.51 24.61
CA TYR A 85 -15.07 24.00 25.66
C TYR A 85 -14.06 25.02 25.13
N GLY A 86 -13.44 24.75 23.99
CA GLY A 86 -12.44 25.64 23.40
C GLY A 86 -13.04 27.00 22.99
N VAL A 87 -14.17 26.99 22.29
CA VAL A 87 -14.85 28.20 21.83
C VAL A 87 -15.39 28.99 23.01
N HIS A 88 -16.03 28.33 23.97
CA HIS A 88 -16.53 29.01 25.17
C HIS A 88 -15.37 29.66 25.93
N LYS A 89 -14.26 28.94 26.17
CA LYS A 89 -13.10 29.49 26.86
C LYS A 89 -12.47 30.67 26.11
N LEU A 90 -12.38 30.57 24.78
CA LEU A 90 -11.87 31.66 23.96
C LEU A 90 -12.79 32.89 24.01
N TRP A 91 -14.10 32.68 24.02
CA TRP A 91 -15.09 33.74 24.10
C TRP A 91 -15.13 34.40 25.48
N GLU A 92 -15.07 33.62 26.56
CA GLU A 92 -14.95 34.13 27.92
C GLU A 92 -13.72 35.02 28.06
N ASN A 93 -12.57 34.56 27.55
CA ASN A 93 -11.32 35.30 27.61
C ASN A 93 -11.36 36.60 26.79
N ASN A 94 -12.13 36.63 25.69
CA ASN A 94 -12.26 37.81 24.85
C ASN A 94 -13.32 38.81 25.34
N ASN A 95 -14.24 38.40 26.22
CA ASN A 95 -15.35 39.22 26.70
C ASN A 95 -15.32 39.48 28.22
N ILE A 96 -14.14 39.38 28.84
CA ILE A 96 -13.92 39.71 30.25
C ILE A 96 -14.41 41.13 30.54
N GLY A 97 -15.23 41.29 31.58
CA GLY A 97 -15.80 42.58 32.01
C GLY A 97 -17.10 42.98 31.31
N LYS A 98 -17.59 42.19 30.34
CA LYS A 98 -18.89 42.40 29.66
C LYS A 98 -19.91 41.29 29.96
N ARG A 99 -19.49 40.24 30.67
CA ARG A 99 -20.36 39.12 31.06
C ARG A 99 -21.26 39.55 32.20
N TYR A 100 -22.45 38.96 32.29
CA TYR A 100 -23.37 39.21 33.42
C TYR A 100 -22.70 38.93 34.77
N GLU A 101 -21.83 37.93 34.84
CA GLU A 101 -21.07 37.56 36.04
C GLU A 101 -20.06 38.63 36.46
N ASP A 102 -19.55 39.44 35.53
CA ASP A 102 -18.54 40.46 35.78
C ASP A 102 -19.15 41.84 36.12
N ILE A 103 -20.48 41.97 36.07
CA ILE A 103 -21.19 43.23 36.34
C ILE A 103 -21.62 43.25 37.81
N SER A 104 -20.88 44.00 38.62
CA SER A 104 -21.05 44.11 40.07
C SER A 104 -22.40 44.66 40.56
N VAL A 105 -23.25 45.17 39.65
CA VAL A 105 -24.43 45.99 40.01
C VAL A 105 -25.77 45.27 39.75
N LEU A 106 -25.79 44.03 39.26
CA LEU A 106 -27.05 43.33 38.93
C LEU A 106 -27.99 43.05 40.12
N GLY A 107 -27.50 43.20 41.36
CA GLY A 107 -28.28 43.04 42.60
C GLY A 107 -28.70 44.34 43.30
N GLN A 108 -28.27 45.52 42.83
CA GLN A 108 -28.72 46.79 43.38
C GLN A 108 -29.92 47.29 42.56
N ARG A 109 -31.13 46.85 42.95
CA ARG A 109 -32.31 47.67 42.65
C ARG A 109 -32.06 49.05 43.30
N PRO A 110 -32.16 50.16 42.57
CA PRO A 110 -32.35 51.44 43.22
C PRO A 110 -33.64 51.29 44.03
N THR A 111 -33.53 51.22 45.35
CA THR A 111 -34.67 51.42 46.24
C THR A 111 -34.98 52.91 46.15
N GLU A 112 -35.91 53.21 45.25
CA GLU A 112 -36.60 54.51 45.20
C GLU A 112 -37.46 54.68 46.46
#